data_AF-A0A0F8Z3J9-F1
#
_entry.id   AF-A0A0F8Z3J9-F1
#
_cell.length_a   1.000
_cell.length_b   1.000
_cell.length_c   1.000
_cell.angle_alpha   90.00
_cell.angle_beta   90.00
_cell.angle_gamma   90.00
#
_symmetry.space_group_name_H-M   'P 1'
#
loop_
_entity.id
_entity.type
_entity.pdbx_description
1 polymer ?
#
loop_
_entity_poly.entity_id
_entity_poly.type
_entity_poly.pdbx_seq_one_letter_code
_entity_poly.pdbx_strand_id
1 'polypeptide(L)'
;MFNRRKEVVVEAPAAPSVPTPTTLPEPSLGEMEREEYAKGAEEIGFDDNSWEKTKGNAGWSPAAGTFWQRRELIFPPYIEGISLKGSKVDSITIAPSGIEIFLDGKSLTKYDYWADMRSHNLTIIERIEPSRKYLLALRFPKGDGLGGCEIKLRLQALDEMAFELSTVMEEINFVKEVLLEKEEDLKEDFLKVVEALDTEALKKRYWPKILSSLKKAEKALSFFQSRAKEYKVYLVGHSH
;
A
#
# COMPACT_ATOMS: atom_id res chain seq x y z
N MET A 1 -27.52 -62.70 -14.93
CA MET A 1 -27.30 -61.77 -13.80
C MET A 1 -25.98 -61.05 -14.02
N PHE A 2 -26.00 -59.80 -14.47
CA PHE A 2 -24.85 -58.89 -14.38
C PHE A 2 -25.39 -57.48 -14.13
N ASN A 3 -25.08 -56.96 -12.95
CA ASN A 3 -25.52 -55.67 -12.42
C ASN A 3 -24.79 -54.52 -13.15
N ARG A 4 -25.55 -53.55 -13.69
CA ARG A 4 -25.03 -52.24 -14.09
C ARG A 4 -24.75 -51.42 -12.83
N ARG A 5 -23.49 -51.02 -12.62
CA ARG A 5 -23.14 -49.98 -11.64
C ARG A 5 -23.58 -48.62 -12.17
N LYS A 6 -24.30 -47.86 -11.35
CA LYS A 6 -24.58 -46.43 -11.55
C LYS A 6 -23.30 -45.65 -11.24
N GLU A 7 -22.85 -44.83 -12.18
CA GLU A 7 -21.87 -43.78 -11.93
C GLU A 7 -22.52 -42.67 -11.11
N VAL A 8 -21.90 -42.31 -10.00
CA VAL A 8 -22.23 -41.12 -9.21
C VAL A 8 -21.28 -40.03 -9.66
N VAL A 9 -21.79 -39.06 -10.41
CA VAL A 9 -21.07 -37.82 -10.73
C VAL A 9 -21.08 -36.97 -9.47
N VAL A 10 -19.92 -36.80 -8.84
CA VAL A 10 -19.72 -35.85 -7.75
C VAL A 10 -19.38 -34.51 -8.38
N GLU A 11 -20.33 -33.57 -8.35
CA GLU A 11 -20.08 -32.17 -8.74
C GLU A 11 -19.05 -31.55 -7.79
N ALA A 12 -18.01 -30.94 -8.37
CA ALA A 12 -17.04 -30.15 -7.63
C ALA A 12 -17.71 -28.87 -7.07
N PRO A 13 -17.33 -28.42 -5.87
CA PRO A 13 -17.88 -27.20 -5.29
C PRO A 13 -17.53 -25.98 -6.15
N ALA A 14 -18.52 -25.12 -6.36
CA ALA A 14 -18.39 -23.87 -7.11
C ALA A 14 -17.27 -22.99 -6.54
N ALA A 15 -16.45 -22.42 -7.44
CA ALA A 15 -15.45 -21.43 -7.07
C ALA A 15 -16.13 -20.20 -6.44
N PRO A 16 -15.58 -19.62 -5.35
CA PRO A 16 -16.14 -18.42 -4.74
C PRO A 16 -16.15 -17.27 -5.76
N SER A 17 -17.29 -16.58 -5.84
CA SER A 17 -17.49 -15.43 -6.72
C SER A 17 -16.49 -14.32 -6.39
N VAL A 18 -15.72 -13.89 -7.39
CA VAL A 18 -14.77 -12.78 -7.28
C VAL A 18 -15.56 -11.48 -7.08
N PRO A 19 -15.33 -10.71 -5.99
CA PRO A 19 -16.02 -9.45 -5.77
C PRO A 19 -15.59 -8.38 -6.79
N THR A 20 -16.55 -7.53 -7.15
CA THR A 20 -16.44 -6.44 -8.11
C THR A 20 -15.28 -5.48 -7.76
N PRO A 21 -14.56 -4.93 -8.76
CA PRO A 21 -13.48 -3.97 -8.53
C PRO A 21 -13.99 -2.78 -7.71
N THR A 22 -13.50 -2.66 -6.48
CA THR A 22 -13.69 -1.45 -5.70
C THR A 22 -12.47 -0.59 -5.98
N THR A 23 -12.62 0.42 -6.84
CA THR A 23 -11.63 1.49 -6.96
C THR A 23 -11.35 2.02 -5.57
N LEU A 24 -10.07 2.19 -5.23
CA LEU A 24 -9.65 2.94 -4.05
C LEU A 24 -10.48 4.24 -4.01
N PRO A 25 -11.27 4.51 -2.96
CA PRO A 25 -11.66 5.89 -2.73
C PRO A 25 -10.35 6.65 -2.62
N GLU A 26 -10.16 7.67 -3.47
CA GLU A 26 -9.11 8.66 -3.20
C GLU A 26 -9.25 9.04 -1.73
N PRO A 27 -8.17 9.02 -0.93
CA PRO A 27 -8.28 9.29 0.48
C PRO A 27 -8.69 10.76 0.69
N SER A 28 -9.99 11.05 0.70
CA SER A 28 -10.55 12.37 1.01
C SER A 28 -10.30 12.75 2.47
N LEU A 29 -9.26 13.54 2.72
CA LEU A 29 -8.78 13.92 4.05
C LEU A 29 -9.71 14.91 4.77
N GLY A 30 -10.35 14.43 5.84
CA GLY A 30 -10.52 15.07 7.16
C GLY A 30 -11.37 16.33 7.32
N GLU A 31 -11.82 16.56 8.56
CA GLU A 31 -12.61 17.71 9.05
C GLU A 31 -11.71 18.62 9.95
N MET A 32 -12.01 19.93 10.08
CA MET A 32 -11.15 21.06 10.53
C MET A 32 -11.77 21.95 11.63
N GLU A 33 -11.00 22.35 12.65
CA GLU A 33 -11.33 23.54 13.49
C GLU A 33 -10.10 24.14 14.22
N ARG A 34 -10.21 25.36 14.78
CA ARG A 34 -9.12 26.16 15.44
C ARG A 34 -9.24 26.33 16.97
N GLU A 35 -8.06 26.27 17.59
CA GLU A 35 -7.52 26.65 18.91
C GLU A 35 -8.33 26.58 20.22
N GLU A 36 -9.49 27.22 20.41
CA GLU A 36 -9.96 27.47 21.80
C GLU A 36 -10.91 26.42 22.40
N TYR A 37 -11.53 25.55 21.58
CA TYR A 37 -12.59 24.63 22.03
C TYR A 37 -12.26 23.13 21.89
N ALA A 38 -11.07 22.77 21.39
CA ALA A 38 -10.75 21.40 20.98
C ALA A 38 -9.91 20.58 22.00
N LYS A 39 -9.96 20.91 23.30
CA LYS A 39 -9.28 20.09 24.31
C LYS A 39 -9.96 18.71 24.35
N GLY A 40 -9.18 17.64 24.19
CA GLY A 40 -9.71 16.27 24.09
C GLY A 40 -10.07 15.85 22.66
N ALA A 41 -9.70 16.64 21.64
CA ALA A 41 -9.93 16.29 20.24
C ALA A 41 -9.12 15.08 19.74
N GLU A 42 -8.29 14.46 20.58
CA GLU A 42 -7.75 13.12 20.34
C GLU A 42 -8.76 12.00 20.64
N GLU A 43 -9.76 12.25 21.51
CA GLU A 43 -10.65 11.23 22.04
C GLU A 43 -11.66 10.73 20.99
N ILE A 44 -12.01 9.45 21.08
CA ILE A 44 -12.96 8.79 20.17
C ILE A 44 -14.35 9.43 20.24
N GLY A 45 -14.78 9.86 21.44
CA GLY A 45 -16.12 10.42 21.68
C GLY A 45 -16.22 11.94 21.53
N PHE A 46 -15.14 12.62 21.11
CA PHE A 46 -15.17 14.07 20.91
C PHE A 46 -16.14 14.42 19.77
N ASP A 47 -17.05 15.37 20.02
CA ASP A 47 -18.02 15.84 19.03
C ASP A 47 -17.37 16.89 18.11
N ASP A 48 -17.06 16.47 16.90
CA ASP A 48 -16.48 17.29 15.83
C ASP A 48 -17.51 17.67 14.76
N ASN A 49 -18.82 17.50 15.00
CA ASN A 49 -19.85 17.78 13.99
C ASN A 49 -19.90 19.25 13.54
N SER A 50 -19.39 20.19 14.35
CA SER A 50 -19.29 21.62 13.99
C SER A 50 -18.05 21.94 13.15
N TRP A 51 -17.13 20.99 12.96
CA TRP A 51 -15.87 21.22 12.28
C TRP A 51 -16.08 21.41 10.77
N GLU A 52 -15.31 22.32 10.18
CA GLU A 52 -15.31 22.56 8.75
C GLU A 52 -14.82 21.32 8.01
N LYS A 53 -15.55 20.81 7.01
CA LYS A 53 -15.06 19.68 6.22
C LYS A 53 -14.07 20.17 5.18
N THR A 54 -12.87 19.60 5.15
CA THR A 54 -11.84 19.98 4.18
C THR A 54 -11.75 18.95 3.06
N LYS A 55 -11.15 19.37 1.94
CA LYS A 55 -10.62 18.44 0.95
C LYS A 55 -9.17 18.79 0.66
N GLY A 56 -8.29 17.81 0.85
CA GLY A 56 -6.86 17.94 0.51
C GLY A 56 -6.05 18.66 1.58
N ASN A 57 -4.93 19.25 1.16
CA ASN A 57 -3.99 19.92 2.06
C ASN A 57 -4.51 21.33 2.37
N ALA A 58 -5.34 21.45 3.40
CA ALA A 58 -5.75 22.74 3.92
C ALA A 58 -4.53 23.46 4.51
N GLY A 59 -4.23 24.65 4.00
CA GLY A 59 -3.21 25.52 4.59
C GLY A 59 -3.75 26.22 5.83
N TRP A 60 -2.91 26.38 6.85
CA TRP A 60 -3.23 27.22 8.01
C TRP A 60 -2.03 28.10 8.37
N SER A 61 -2.25 29.06 9.27
CA SER A 61 -1.16 29.81 9.88
C SER A 61 -0.84 29.19 11.24
N PRO A 62 0.34 28.59 11.47
CA PRO A 62 0.73 28.08 12.77
C PRO A 62 0.76 29.16 13.87
N ALA A 63 0.96 30.41 13.47
CA ALA A 63 0.95 31.56 14.38
C ALA A 63 -0.47 31.91 14.89
N ALA A 64 -1.50 31.55 14.12
CA ALA A 64 -2.89 31.78 14.48
C ALA A 64 -3.39 30.84 15.58
N GLY A 65 -2.65 29.77 15.88
CA GLY A 65 -2.95 28.90 17.00
C GLY A 65 -2.67 27.42 16.79
N THR A 66 -3.01 26.64 17.82
CA THR A 66 -3.10 25.18 17.73
C THR A 66 -4.22 24.79 16.78
N PHE A 67 -3.91 23.88 15.88
CA PHE A 67 -4.82 23.41 14.85
C PHE A 67 -4.99 21.90 14.95
N TRP A 68 -6.19 21.43 14.67
CA TRP A 68 -6.52 20.01 14.72
C TRP A 68 -7.12 19.53 13.42
N GLN A 69 -6.83 18.27 13.09
CA GLN A 69 -7.50 17.54 12.02
C GLN A 69 -7.91 16.16 12.55
N ARG A 70 -9.11 15.73 12.19
CA ARG A 70 -9.65 14.42 12.56
C ARG A 70 -10.14 13.68 11.32
N ARG A 71 -9.96 12.37 11.32
CA ARG A 71 -10.44 11.50 10.24
C ARG A 71 -10.73 10.09 10.73
N GLU A 72 -11.92 9.59 10.41
CA GLU A 72 -12.20 8.16 10.46
C GLU A 72 -11.56 7.44 9.27
N LEU A 73 -10.74 6.43 9.57
CA LEU A 73 -10.18 5.50 8.61
C LEU A 73 -10.98 4.19 8.68
N ILE A 74 -11.45 3.71 7.53
CA ILE A 74 -12.16 2.44 7.41
C ILE A 74 -11.52 1.67 6.27
N PHE A 75 -10.97 0.50 6.58
CA PHE A 75 -10.33 -0.35 5.60
C PHE A 75 -11.31 -1.43 5.13
N PRO A 76 -11.51 -1.59 3.80
CA PRO A 76 -12.31 -2.70 3.29
C PRO A 76 -11.59 -4.03 3.54
N PRO A 77 -12.30 -5.17 3.49
CA PRO A 77 -11.67 -6.48 3.65
C PRO A 77 -10.68 -6.82 2.53
N TYR A 78 -10.87 -6.25 1.34
CA TYR A 78 -10.02 -6.44 0.17
C TYR A 78 -9.82 -5.13 -0.59
N ILE A 79 -8.65 -4.95 -1.19
CA ILE A 79 -8.38 -3.93 -2.22
C ILE A 79 -7.79 -4.66 -3.42
N GLU A 80 -8.34 -4.43 -4.60
CA GLU A 80 -7.87 -5.08 -5.84
C GLU A 80 -7.79 -6.62 -5.73
N GLY A 81 -8.61 -7.25 -4.89
CA GLY A 81 -8.57 -8.71 -4.63
C GLY A 81 -7.53 -9.16 -3.59
N ILE A 82 -6.72 -8.25 -3.04
CA ILE A 82 -5.74 -8.51 -1.98
C ILE A 82 -6.41 -8.35 -0.63
N SER A 83 -6.30 -9.34 0.25
CA SER A 83 -6.84 -9.23 1.61
C SER A 83 -6.02 -8.24 2.44
N LEU A 84 -6.71 -7.32 3.13
CA LEU A 84 -6.06 -6.41 4.07
C LEU A 84 -6.02 -6.95 5.50
N LYS A 85 -6.76 -8.03 5.78
CA LYS A 85 -6.87 -8.56 7.15
C LYS A 85 -5.49 -8.91 7.67
N GLY A 86 -5.11 -8.32 8.79
CA GLY A 86 -3.84 -8.59 9.42
C GLY A 86 -2.67 -7.71 8.94
N SER A 87 -2.86 -6.94 7.87
CA SER A 87 -1.81 -6.07 7.29
C SER A 87 -1.47 -4.92 8.23
N LYS A 88 -0.23 -4.44 8.16
CA LYS A 88 0.17 -3.16 8.76
C LYS A 88 -0.23 -1.97 7.90
N VAL A 89 -0.36 -0.81 8.54
CA VAL A 89 -0.50 0.51 7.91
C VAL A 89 0.59 1.43 8.43
N ASP A 90 1.40 1.93 7.51
CA ASP A 90 2.40 2.96 7.80
C ASP A 90 1.93 4.30 7.25
N SER A 91 2.32 5.39 7.92
CA SER A 91 2.14 6.76 7.45
C SER A 91 3.47 7.34 6.96
N ILE A 92 3.43 7.95 5.78
CA ILE A 92 4.42 8.91 5.32
C ILE A 92 3.81 10.28 5.58
N THR A 93 4.41 11.02 6.51
CA THR A 93 3.90 12.31 6.95
C THR A 93 4.87 13.40 6.53
N ILE A 94 4.36 14.39 5.81
CA ILE A 94 5.05 15.65 5.53
C ILE A 94 4.34 16.72 6.33
N ALA A 95 5.02 17.24 7.35
CA ALA A 95 4.53 18.36 8.16
C ALA A 95 5.73 19.25 8.50
N PRO A 96 5.90 20.39 7.81
CA PRO A 96 7.01 21.32 8.08
C PRO A 96 6.91 21.90 9.50
N SER A 97 5.69 22.16 9.96
CA SER A 97 5.39 22.57 11.34
C SER A 97 5.25 21.36 12.25
N GLY A 98 5.41 21.56 13.56
CA GLY A 98 5.24 20.51 14.56
C GLY A 98 3.89 19.79 14.46
N ILE A 99 3.91 18.49 14.73
CA ILE A 99 2.74 17.60 14.66
C ILE A 99 2.81 16.58 15.78
N GLU A 100 1.66 16.26 16.35
CA GLU A 100 1.44 15.07 17.16
C GLU A 100 0.33 14.23 16.54
N ILE A 101 0.58 12.94 16.43
CA ILE A 101 -0.28 11.98 15.74
C ILE A 101 -0.88 11.04 16.77
N PHE A 102 -2.19 10.91 16.73
CA PHE A 102 -2.96 10.05 17.63
C PHE A 102 -3.76 9.04 16.81
N LEU A 103 -3.87 7.82 17.34
CA LEU A 103 -4.80 6.82 16.84
C LEU A 103 -5.68 6.35 17.99
N ASP A 104 -6.99 6.45 17.82
CA ASP A 104 -8.00 6.04 18.82
C ASP A 104 -7.73 6.65 20.22
N GLY A 105 -7.37 7.94 20.26
CA GLY A 105 -7.04 8.66 21.48
C GLY A 105 -5.64 8.41 22.04
N LYS A 106 -4.86 7.49 21.47
CA LYS A 106 -3.49 7.21 21.92
C LYS A 106 -2.47 7.99 21.09
N SER A 107 -1.63 8.79 21.75
CA SER A 107 -0.48 9.44 21.11
C SER A 107 0.50 8.37 20.58
N LEU A 108 0.80 8.43 19.29
CA LEU A 108 1.74 7.55 18.61
C LEU A 108 3.13 8.18 18.54
N THR A 109 3.20 9.46 18.17
CA THR A 109 4.45 10.21 18.08
C THR A 109 4.19 11.71 18.11
N LYS A 110 5.22 12.47 18.48
CA LYS A 110 5.25 13.92 18.46
C LYS A 110 6.55 14.40 17.82
N TYR A 111 6.44 15.37 16.94
CA TYR A 111 7.55 16.07 16.32
C TYR A 111 7.38 17.57 16.51
N ASP A 112 8.45 18.24 16.89
CA ASP A 112 8.42 19.69 17.08
C ASP A 112 8.49 20.44 15.74
N TYR A 113 9.18 19.89 14.74
CA TYR A 113 9.29 20.41 13.36
C TYR A 113 9.65 19.30 12.36
N TRP A 114 9.46 19.56 11.06
CA TRP A 114 9.95 18.75 9.93
C TRP A 114 9.75 17.24 10.09
N ALA A 115 8.47 16.83 10.15
CA ALA A 115 8.10 15.44 10.32
C ALA A 115 8.53 14.53 9.14
N ASP A 116 8.96 15.11 8.02
CA ASP A 116 9.41 14.45 6.80
C ASP A 116 10.88 14.01 6.83
N MET A 117 11.73 14.55 7.71
CA MET A 117 13.15 14.18 7.79
C MET A 117 13.41 12.84 8.50
N ARG A 118 12.43 11.93 8.49
CA ARG A 118 12.50 10.66 9.21
C ARG A 118 13.15 9.59 8.34
N SER A 119 13.96 8.75 8.99
CA SER A 119 14.62 7.62 8.33
C SER A 119 13.69 6.46 8.02
N HIS A 120 12.51 6.39 8.67
CA HIS A 120 11.55 5.31 8.54
C HIS A 120 10.12 5.84 8.65
N ASN A 121 9.18 5.14 8.00
CA ASN A 121 7.75 5.44 8.08
C ASN A 121 7.21 5.15 9.50
N LEU A 122 6.18 5.87 9.91
CA LEU A 122 5.51 5.63 11.19
C LEU A 122 4.44 4.55 11.02
N THR A 123 4.58 3.40 11.68
CA THR A 123 3.48 2.43 11.74
C THR A 123 2.35 2.99 12.61
N ILE A 124 1.19 3.23 12.00
CA ILE A 124 0.01 3.72 12.72
C ILE A 124 -0.94 2.58 13.12
N ILE A 125 -1.05 1.52 12.30
CA ILE A 125 -1.87 0.34 12.61
C ILE A 125 -1.02 -0.91 12.43
N GLU A 126 -0.81 -1.66 13.51
CA GLU A 126 -0.05 -2.92 13.48
C GLU A 126 -0.81 -4.08 12.82
N ARG A 127 -2.14 -4.04 12.89
CA ARG A 127 -2.99 -5.11 12.37
C ARG A 127 -4.35 -4.55 11.97
N ILE A 128 -4.62 -4.50 10.66
CA ILE A 128 -5.94 -4.12 10.17
C ILE A 128 -6.96 -5.20 10.52
N GLU A 129 -7.98 -4.76 11.23
CA GLU A 129 -9.30 -5.39 11.30
C GLU A 129 -10.22 -4.71 10.28
N PRO A 130 -10.65 -5.42 9.22
CA PRO A 130 -11.56 -4.86 8.22
C PRO A 130 -12.86 -4.33 8.84
N SER A 131 -13.40 -3.26 8.27
CA SER A 131 -14.62 -2.58 8.71
C SER A 131 -14.57 -1.94 10.11
N ARG A 132 -13.49 -2.14 10.88
CA ARG A 132 -13.25 -1.33 12.09
C ARG A 132 -13.01 0.11 11.66
N LYS A 133 -13.62 1.03 12.40
CA LYS A 133 -13.32 2.46 12.34
C LYS A 133 -12.11 2.75 13.22
N TYR A 134 -11.11 3.42 12.66
CA TYR A 134 -9.98 3.95 13.39
C TYR A 134 -10.06 5.47 13.34
N LEU A 135 -9.92 6.14 14.47
CA LEU A 135 -9.86 7.59 14.53
C LEU A 135 -8.40 8.04 14.47
N LEU A 136 -8.01 8.66 13.36
CA LEU A 136 -6.75 9.38 13.24
C LEU A 136 -6.99 10.84 13.63
N ALA A 137 -6.30 11.31 14.66
CA ALA A 137 -6.31 12.72 15.03
C ALA A 137 -4.89 13.29 14.94
N LEU A 138 -4.78 14.50 14.40
CA LEU A 138 -3.53 15.22 14.21
C LEU A 138 -3.62 16.55 14.95
N ARG A 139 -2.63 16.81 15.80
CA ARG A 139 -2.50 18.08 16.52
C ARG A 139 -1.29 18.83 16.00
N PHE A 140 -1.49 20.07 15.60
CA PHE A 140 -0.44 20.97 15.16
C PHE A 140 -0.32 22.09 16.19
N PRO A 141 0.69 22.06 17.07
CA PRO A 141 0.86 23.10 18.08
C PRO A 141 1.03 24.49 17.47
N LYS A 142 0.60 25.52 18.20
CA LYS A 142 0.93 26.90 17.87
C LYS A 142 2.45 27.08 17.75
N GLY A 143 2.87 27.75 16.69
CA GLY A 143 4.29 27.98 16.44
C GLY A 143 4.52 28.94 15.28
N ASP A 144 5.76 28.95 14.80
CA ASP A 144 6.16 29.59 13.56
C ASP A 144 6.23 28.56 12.41
N GLY A 145 6.40 29.05 11.17
CA GLY A 145 6.58 28.20 10.00
C GLY A 145 5.36 28.09 9.08
N LEU A 146 5.35 27.02 8.28
CA LEU A 146 4.38 26.77 7.22
C LEU A 146 3.33 25.76 7.68
N GLY A 147 2.07 26.20 7.80
CA GLY A 147 0.95 25.33 8.11
C GLY A 147 0.53 24.55 6.87
N GLY A 148 0.96 23.30 6.83
CA GLY A 148 0.58 22.32 5.82
C GLY A 148 0.90 20.92 6.35
N CYS A 149 0.06 19.96 5.99
CA CYS A 149 0.31 18.55 6.28
C CYS A 149 -0.17 17.70 5.11
N GLU A 150 0.65 16.74 4.72
CA GLU A 150 0.27 15.66 3.82
C GLU A 150 0.55 14.33 4.53
N ILE A 151 -0.45 13.45 4.58
CA ILE A 151 -0.28 12.09 5.09
C ILE A 151 -0.68 11.11 3.99
N LYS A 152 0.28 10.25 3.62
CA LYS A 152 0.03 9.09 2.76
C LYS A 152 0.05 7.83 3.61
N LEU A 153 -0.93 6.96 3.36
CA LEU A 153 -1.00 5.66 4.00
C LEU A 153 -0.43 4.59 3.08
N ARG A 154 0.48 3.77 3.60
CA ARG A 154 1.03 2.60 2.93
C ARG A 154 0.48 1.35 3.57
N LEU A 155 -0.07 0.46 2.74
CA LEU A 155 -0.65 -0.79 3.17
C LEU A 155 0.33 -1.90 2.86
N GLN A 156 0.85 -2.56 3.89
CA GLN A 156 1.88 -3.59 3.74
C GLN A 156 1.48 -4.66 2.71
N ALA A 157 0.25 -5.18 2.78
CA ALA A 157 -0.22 -6.21 1.85
C ALA A 157 -0.21 -5.74 0.37
N LEU A 158 -0.45 -4.45 0.11
CA LEU A 158 -0.38 -3.91 -1.26
C LEU A 158 1.07 -3.70 -1.70
N ASP A 159 1.90 -3.18 -0.80
CA ASP A 159 3.32 -2.94 -1.05
C ASP A 159 4.07 -4.24 -1.33
N GLU A 160 3.79 -5.30 -0.57
CA GLU A 160 4.36 -6.64 -0.80
C GLU A 160 3.98 -7.15 -2.20
N MET A 161 2.71 -7.05 -2.59
CA MET A 161 2.27 -7.48 -3.93
C MET A 161 2.87 -6.63 -5.05
N ALA A 162 2.99 -5.32 -4.85
CA ALA A 162 3.65 -4.43 -5.81
C ALA A 162 5.13 -4.78 -5.94
N PHE A 163 5.82 -5.04 -4.83
CA PHE A 163 7.23 -5.41 -4.81
C PHE A 163 7.48 -6.74 -5.54
N GLU A 164 6.67 -7.76 -5.29
CA GLU A 164 6.75 -9.06 -5.99
C GLU A 164 6.58 -8.89 -7.51
N LEU A 165 5.58 -8.11 -7.95
CA LEU A 165 5.36 -7.83 -9.36
C LEU A 165 6.53 -7.06 -9.99
N SER A 166 7.00 -6.00 -9.32
CA SER A 166 8.12 -5.19 -9.79
C SER A 166 9.39 -6.01 -9.91
N THR A 167 9.70 -6.89 -8.95
CA THR A 167 10.90 -7.73 -8.98
C THR A 167 10.95 -8.60 -10.23
N VAL A 168 9.88 -9.34 -10.52
CA VAL A 168 9.80 -10.19 -11.72
C VAL A 168 9.84 -9.36 -13.00
N MET A 169 9.18 -8.20 -13.01
CA MET A 169 9.18 -7.32 -14.17
C MET A 169 10.58 -6.78 -14.48
N GLU A 170 11.35 -6.39 -13.47
CA GLU A 170 12.74 -5.94 -13.65
C GLU A 170 13.65 -7.08 -14.13
N GLU A 171 13.47 -8.31 -13.65
CA GLU A 171 14.22 -9.47 -14.15
C GLU A 171 13.91 -9.75 -15.64
N ILE A 172 12.63 -9.66 -16.03
CA ILE A 172 12.21 -9.81 -17.44
C ILE A 172 12.81 -8.70 -18.29
N ASN A 173 12.75 -7.45 -17.82
CA ASN A 173 13.30 -6.30 -18.52
C ASN A 173 14.81 -6.44 -18.68
N PHE A 174 15.52 -6.92 -17.66
CA PHE A 174 16.96 -7.19 -17.77
C PHE A 174 17.26 -8.20 -18.87
N VAL A 175 16.56 -9.34 -18.91
CA VAL A 175 16.80 -10.34 -19.97
C VAL A 175 16.48 -9.74 -21.35
N LYS A 176 15.33 -9.08 -21.48
CA LYS A 176 14.85 -8.53 -22.75
C LYS A 176 15.76 -7.42 -23.31
N GLU A 177 16.09 -6.45 -22.47
CA GLU A 177 16.76 -5.22 -22.91
C GLU A 177 18.28 -5.34 -22.84
N VAL A 178 18.84 -6.28 -22.05
CA VAL A 178 20.29 -6.39 -21.85
C VAL A 178 20.88 -7.66 -22.46
N LEU A 179 20.23 -8.82 -22.27
CA LEU A 179 20.76 -10.09 -22.79
C LEU A 179 20.37 -10.32 -24.24
N LEU A 180 19.09 -10.18 -24.59
CA LEU A 180 18.61 -10.45 -25.96
C LEU A 180 19.13 -9.45 -27.00
N GLU A 181 19.55 -8.25 -26.59
CA GLU A 181 20.22 -7.30 -27.50
C GLU A 181 21.56 -7.87 -28.01
N LYS A 182 22.21 -8.75 -27.24
CA LYS A 182 23.54 -9.31 -27.54
C LYS A 182 23.51 -10.76 -28.01
N GLU A 183 22.55 -11.54 -27.53
CA GLU A 183 22.44 -12.99 -27.73
C GLU A 183 21.03 -13.34 -28.23
N GLU A 184 20.80 -13.24 -29.55
CA GLU A 184 19.48 -13.50 -30.13
C GLU A 184 19.02 -14.97 -30.03
N ASP A 185 19.95 -15.90 -29.86
CA ASP A 185 19.69 -17.34 -29.71
C ASP A 185 18.93 -17.68 -28.42
N LEU A 186 18.91 -16.74 -27.46
CA LEU A 186 18.17 -16.86 -26.21
C LEU A 186 16.66 -16.56 -26.32
N LYS A 187 16.18 -16.13 -27.49
CA LYS A 187 14.78 -15.73 -27.70
C LYS A 187 13.79 -16.84 -27.35
N GLU A 188 14.06 -18.10 -27.72
CA GLU A 188 13.17 -19.23 -27.43
C GLU A 188 13.05 -19.51 -25.93
N ASP A 189 14.15 -19.39 -25.18
CA ASP A 189 14.13 -19.56 -23.74
C ASP A 189 13.42 -18.39 -23.04
N PHE A 190 13.58 -17.16 -23.56
CA PHE A 190 12.86 -16.00 -23.05
C PHE A 190 11.35 -16.10 -23.28
N LEU A 191 10.91 -16.65 -24.42
CA LEU A 191 9.49 -16.88 -24.67
C LEU A 191 8.86 -17.77 -23.60
N LYS A 192 9.57 -18.79 -23.08
CA LYS A 192 9.08 -19.64 -21.98
C LYS A 192 8.81 -18.84 -20.70
N VAL A 193 9.57 -17.78 -20.43
CA VAL A 193 9.35 -16.87 -19.30
C VAL A 193 8.04 -16.12 -19.49
N VAL A 194 7.85 -15.51 -20.67
CA VAL A 194 6.65 -14.72 -20.99
C VAL A 194 5.39 -15.59 -21.00
N GLU A 195 5.46 -16.79 -21.59
CA GLU A 195 4.36 -17.75 -21.62
C GLU A 195 3.98 -18.29 -20.23
N ALA A 196 4.91 -18.25 -19.26
CA ALA A 196 4.62 -18.65 -17.90
C ALA A 196 3.73 -17.65 -17.14
N LEU A 197 3.68 -16.39 -17.60
CA LEU A 197 2.88 -15.33 -16.98
C LEU A 197 1.41 -15.43 -17.35
N ASP A 198 0.54 -15.33 -16.35
CA ASP A 198 -0.90 -15.38 -16.56
C ASP A 198 -1.52 -13.98 -16.59
N THR A 199 -1.50 -13.36 -17.77
CA THR A 199 -2.06 -12.02 -17.98
C THR A 199 -3.57 -11.97 -17.79
N GLU A 200 -4.29 -13.07 -18.01
CA GLU A 200 -5.72 -13.16 -17.76
C GLU A 200 -6.04 -13.22 -16.27
N ALA A 201 -5.22 -13.90 -15.47
CA ALA A 201 -5.30 -13.85 -14.02
C ALA A 201 -5.06 -12.43 -13.50
N LEU A 202 -4.10 -11.70 -14.08
CA LEU A 202 -3.82 -10.30 -13.74
C LEU A 202 -5.02 -9.40 -14.02
N LYS A 203 -5.61 -9.47 -15.22
CA LYS A 203 -6.83 -8.71 -15.57
C LYS A 203 -7.99 -9.01 -14.62
N LYS A 204 -8.12 -10.26 -14.20
CA LYS A 204 -9.15 -10.73 -13.26
C LYS A 204 -8.79 -10.52 -11.79
N ARG A 205 -7.61 -9.97 -11.49
CA ARG A 205 -7.09 -9.76 -10.13
C ARG A 205 -7.10 -11.04 -9.27
N TYR A 206 -6.85 -12.18 -9.91
CA TYR A 206 -6.89 -13.48 -9.24
C TYR A 206 -5.51 -13.84 -8.67
N TRP A 207 -5.18 -13.21 -7.53
CA TRP A 207 -3.87 -13.27 -6.89
C TRP A 207 -3.26 -14.66 -6.69
N PRO A 208 -4.00 -15.70 -6.25
CA PRO A 208 -3.43 -17.04 -6.15
C PRO A 208 -2.83 -17.54 -7.47
N LYS A 209 -3.47 -17.24 -8.61
CA LYS A 209 -2.99 -17.65 -9.93
C LYS A 209 -1.89 -16.71 -10.45
N ILE A 210 -1.98 -15.41 -10.17
CA ILE A 210 -0.92 -14.44 -10.46
C ILE A 210 0.37 -14.89 -9.77
N LEU A 211 0.36 -15.09 -8.45
CA LEU A 211 1.53 -15.53 -7.67
C LEU A 211 2.07 -16.89 -8.14
N SER A 212 1.19 -17.82 -8.51
CA SER A 212 1.61 -19.10 -9.09
C SER A 212 2.32 -18.91 -10.44
N SER A 213 1.85 -17.98 -11.27
CA SER A 213 2.46 -17.67 -12.57
C SER A 213 3.80 -16.95 -12.43
N LEU A 214 3.93 -16.02 -11.47
CA LEU A 214 5.19 -15.34 -11.16
C LEU A 214 6.28 -16.35 -10.78
N LYS A 215 5.97 -17.29 -9.87
CA LYS A 215 6.91 -18.36 -9.49
C LYS A 215 7.36 -19.25 -10.65
N LYS A 216 6.49 -19.45 -11.64
CA LYS A 216 6.85 -20.19 -12.87
C LYS A 216 7.78 -19.36 -13.75
N ALA A 217 7.50 -18.07 -13.90
CA ALA A 217 8.34 -17.13 -14.64
C ALA A 217 9.73 -17.01 -14.00
N GLU A 218 9.83 -16.82 -12.67
CA GLU A 218 11.09 -16.82 -11.92
C GLU A 218 11.89 -18.10 -12.12
N LYS A 219 11.21 -19.26 -12.08
CA LYS A 219 11.87 -20.53 -12.35
C LYS A 219 12.43 -20.60 -13.77
N ALA A 220 11.71 -20.10 -14.77
CA ALA A 220 12.22 -20.01 -16.14
C ALA A 220 13.38 -19.00 -16.25
N LEU A 221 13.31 -17.88 -15.52
CA LEU A 221 14.35 -16.84 -15.46
C LEU A 221 15.67 -17.36 -14.89
N SER A 222 15.63 -18.39 -14.04
CA SER A 222 16.85 -19.00 -13.47
C SER A 222 17.85 -19.49 -14.53
N PHE A 223 17.39 -19.80 -15.75
CA PHE A 223 18.25 -20.16 -16.87
C PHE A 223 19.24 -19.04 -17.25
N PHE A 224 18.86 -17.77 -17.06
CA PHE A 224 19.67 -16.61 -17.40
C PHE A 224 20.62 -16.19 -16.27
N GLN A 225 20.54 -16.83 -15.10
CA GLN A 225 21.23 -16.38 -13.90
C GLN A 225 22.76 -16.37 -14.04
N SER A 226 23.34 -17.36 -14.74
CA SER A 226 24.80 -17.42 -14.95
C SER A 226 25.28 -16.21 -15.75
N ARG A 227 24.56 -15.84 -16.81
CA ARG A 227 24.86 -14.68 -17.66
C ARG A 227 24.66 -13.36 -16.91
N ALA A 228 23.58 -13.25 -16.14
CA ALA A 228 23.32 -12.07 -15.33
C ALA A 228 24.47 -11.77 -14.35
N LYS A 229 25.11 -12.80 -13.80
CA LYS A 229 26.26 -12.67 -12.88
C LYS A 229 27.56 -12.19 -13.54
N GLU A 230 27.63 -12.18 -14.87
CA GLU A 230 28.79 -11.63 -15.59
C GLU A 230 28.77 -10.09 -15.59
N TYR A 231 27.59 -9.49 -15.39
CA TYR A 231 27.44 -8.04 -15.30
C TYR A 231 27.96 -7.52 -13.96
N LYS A 232 28.84 -6.52 -14.05
CA LYS A 232 29.38 -5.81 -12.88
C LYS A 232 28.81 -4.42 -12.81
N VAL A 233 28.11 -4.12 -11.72
CA VAL A 233 27.61 -2.79 -11.41
C VAL A 233 28.43 -2.22 -10.27
N TYR A 234 28.99 -1.02 -10.46
CA TYR A 234 29.67 -0.27 -9.40
C TYR A 234 28.72 0.80 -8.89
N LEU A 235 28.19 0.60 -7.69
CA LEU A 235 27.30 1.57 -7.05
C LEU A 235 28.14 2.60 -6.30
N VAL A 236 28.00 3.87 -6.68
CA VAL A 236 28.61 5.00 -5.98
C VAL A 236 27.48 5.88 -5.45
N GLY A 237 27.32 5.92 -4.13
CA GLY A 237 26.40 6.85 -3.49
C GLY A 237 26.99 8.25 -3.51
N HIS A 238 26.24 9.22 -4.02
CA HIS A 238 26.62 10.63 -4.00
C HIS A 238 25.42 11.46 -3.53
N SER A 239 25.70 12.46 -2.68
CA SER A 239 24.74 13.48 -2.26
C SER A 239 25.27 14.82 -2.71
N HIS A 240 24.52 15.52 -3.57
CA HIS A 240 24.82 16.90 -3.96
C HIS A 240 24.42 17.90 -2.87
#